data_AF-A0A3N1JES4-F1
#
_entry.id   AF-A0A3N1JES4-F1
#
_cell.length_a   1.000
_cell.length_b   1.000
_cell.length_c   1.000
_cell.angle_alpha   90.00
_cell.angle_beta   90.00
_cell.angle_gamma   90.00
#
_symmetry.space_group_name_H-M   'P 1'
#
loop_
_entity.id
_entity.type
_entity.pdbx_description
1 polymer ?
#
loop_
_entity_poly.entity_id
_entity_poly.type
_entity_poly.pdbx_seq_one_letter_code
_entity_poly.pdbx_strand_id
1 'polypeptide(L)'
;MHYVIGDHPADALEVDVSEAGPSSLYGTASAKLYKPDGTVAVDFGVLPVLGDGVLHAPFGATSPFTVAGLHEVRVVLTTGTGDTLRSETIATEPVVVEAPDGWHTLDSARDDWRDAPVGDPALFAVLESAKDQCLAFAPAVDIVPARYRQAQLMQARALWNSGHVNSDGALGGGDLTVTVFPMDWTVKNLLRPKRAIGAIF
;
A
#
# COMPACT_ATOMS: atom_id res chain seq x y z
N MET A 1 6.04 3.10 -4.91
CA MET A 1 6.49 1.93 -5.71
C MET A 1 5.47 0.83 -5.52
N HIS A 2 4.99 0.24 -6.63
CA HIS A 2 3.99 -0.82 -6.58
C HIS A 2 4.36 -1.96 -7.53
N TYR A 3 3.89 -3.16 -7.19
CA TYR A 3 4.09 -4.41 -7.92
C TYR A 3 2.81 -5.24 -7.87
N VAL A 4 2.73 -6.26 -8.71
CA VAL A 4 1.68 -7.30 -8.68
C VAL A 4 2.27 -8.61 -8.17
N ILE A 5 1.43 -9.47 -7.56
CA ILE A 5 1.85 -10.82 -7.18
C ILE A 5 2.48 -11.55 -8.37
N GLY A 6 3.67 -12.10 -8.17
CA GLY A 6 4.44 -12.82 -9.19
C GLY A 6 5.37 -11.93 -10.02
N ASP A 7 5.38 -10.62 -9.82
CA ASP A 7 6.27 -9.72 -10.53
C ASP A 7 7.74 -10.02 -10.23
N HIS A 8 8.55 -9.90 -11.27
CA HIS A 8 10.00 -10.05 -11.22
C HIS A 8 10.65 -8.73 -11.65
N PRO A 9 10.86 -7.80 -10.70
CA PRO A 9 11.60 -6.57 -11.00
C PRO A 9 13.00 -6.90 -11.53
N ALA A 10 13.29 -6.38 -12.72
CA ALA A 10 14.64 -6.46 -13.30
C ALA A 10 15.58 -5.44 -12.66
N ASP A 11 15.03 -4.31 -12.22
CA ASP A 11 15.78 -3.23 -11.59
C ASP A 11 15.92 -3.47 -10.09
N ALA A 12 17.02 -3.00 -9.51
CA ALA A 12 17.24 -3.07 -8.08
C ALA A 12 16.26 -2.17 -7.32
N LEU A 13 15.90 -2.57 -6.11
CA LEU A 13 15.22 -1.68 -5.18
C LEU A 13 16.20 -0.60 -4.73
N GLU A 14 15.91 0.65 -5.07
CA GLU A 14 16.68 1.80 -4.61
C GLU A 14 16.11 2.30 -3.30
N VAL A 15 16.97 2.41 -2.29
CA VAL A 15 16.61 2.91 -0.98
C VAL A 15 17.50 4.08 -0.64
N ASP A 16 16.89 5.26 -0.51
CA ASP A 16 17.57 6.46 -0.04
C ASP A 16 17.71 6.41 1.48
N VAL A 17 18.95 6.51 1.97
CA VAL A 17 19.28 6.57 3.40
C VAL A 17 19.95 7.87 3.80
N SER A 18 19.93 8.88 2.92
CA SER A 18 20.53 10.20 3.17
C SER A 18 19.95 10.93 4.39
N GLU A 19 18.68 10.66 4.74
CA GLU A 19 18.03 11.22 5.93
C GLU A 19 18.62 10.72 7.26
N ALA A 20 19.30 9.57 7.25
CA ALA A 20 19.97 9.03 8.43
C ALA A 20 21.18 9.86 8.86
N GLY A 21 21.74 10.62 7.92
CA GLY A 21 22.99 11.34 8.08
C GLY A 21 23.96 11.06 6.92
N PRO A 22 25.15 11.68 6.94
CA PRO A 22 26.09 11.55 5.83
C PRO A 22 26.52 10.10 5.62
N SER A 23 26.41 9.63 4.37
CA SER A 23 26.75 8.26 3.93
C SER A 23 28.16 7.83 4.35
N SER A 24 29.09 8.78 4.47
CA SER A 24 30.48 8.56 4.93
C SER A 24 30.61 8.08 6.37
N LEU A 25 29.56 8.16 7.19
CA LEU A 25 29.56 7.63 8.56
C LEU A 25 29.32 6.12 8.62
N TYR A 26 28.74 5.54 7.56
CA TYR A 26 28.29 4.16 7.53
C TYR A 26 29.25 3.31 6.69
N GLY A 27 29.78 2.25 7.30
CA GLY A 27 30.72 1.35 6.62
C GLY A 27 30.01 0.28 5.78
N THR A 28 28.83 -0.14 6.22
CA THR A 28 28.00 -1.14 5.55
C THR A 28 26.52 -0.89 5.87
N ALA A 29 25.63 -1.32 4.98
CA ALA A 29 24.19 -1.39 5.24
C ALA A 29 23.70 -2.82 5.02
N SER A 30 22.57 -3.17 5.61
CA SER A 30 21.83 -4.37 5.22
C SER A 30 20.36 -4.04 5.04
N ALA A 31 19.72 -4.65 4.05
CA ALA A 31 18.32 -4.40 3.75
C ALA A 31 17.53 -5.71 3.75
N LYS A 32 16.32 -5.66 4.31
CA LYS A 32 15.38 -6.79 4.27
C LYS A 32 14.00 -6.27 3.87
N LEU A 33 13.37 -7.02 2.97
CA LEU A 33 11.96 -6.81 2.60
C LEU A 33 11.10 -7.71 3.46
N TYR A 34 10.12 -7.14 4.14
CA TYR A 34 9.15 -7.84 4.98
C TYR A 34 7.78 -7.86 4.31
N LYS A 35 7.10 -9.00 4.44
CA LYS A 35 5.70 -9.18 4.06
C LYS A 35 4.77 -8.46 5.05
N PRO A 36 3.49 -8.28 4.71
CA PRO A 36 2.50 -7.68 5.61
C PRO A 36 2.35 -8.42 6.95
N ASP A 37 2.66 -9.72 6.99
CA ASP A 37 2.63 -10.55 8.21
C ASP A 37 3.89 -10.41 9.09
N GLY A 38 4.85 -9.59 8.67
CA GLY A 38 6.12 -9.39 9.36
C GLY A 38 7.18 -10.46 9.10
N THR A 39 6.92 -11.44 8.23
CA THR A 39 7.93 -12.41 7.79
C THR A 39 8.84 -11.82 6.72
N VAL A 40 10.09 -12.30 6.63
CA VAL A 40 11.04 -11.82 5.62
C VAL A 40 10.68 -12.39 4.25
N ALA A 41 10.41 -11.52 3.28
CA ALA A 41 10.25 -11.87 1.87
C ALA A 41 11.60 -12.03 1.17
N VAL A 42 12.53 -11.10 1.43
CA VAL A 42 13.90 -11.11 0.87
C VAL A 42 14.87 -10.60 1.91
N ASP A 43 15.99 -11.29 2.03
CA ASP A 43 17.18 -10.77 2.70
C ASP A 43 18.20 -10.38 1.62
N PHE A 44 18.41 -9.07 1.44
CA PHE A 44 19.37 -8.57 0.45
C PHE A 44 20.82 -8.68 0.96
N GLY A 45 21.01 -9.08 2.23
CA GLY A 45 22.31 -9.19 2.85
C GLY A 45 22.97 -7.83 3.05
N VAL A 46 24.32 -7.84 3.05
CA VAL A 46 25.11 -6.63 3.22
C VAL A 46 25.30 -5.93 1.89
N LEU A 47 24.91 -4.66 1.83
CA LEU A 47 24.97 -3.81 0.66
C LEU A 47 25.97 -2.66 0.88
N PRO A 48 26.71 -2.26 -0.17
CA PRO A 48 27.53 -1.06 -0.11
C PRO A 48 26.64 0.18 -0.06
N VAL A 49 26.98 1.14 0.82
CA VAL A 49 26.40 2.48 0.79
C VAL A 49 27.14 3.26 -0.29
N LEU A 50 26.43 3.70 -1.34
CA LEU A 50 27.04 4.53 -2.37
C LEU A 50 27.26 5.97 -1.86
N GLY A 51 28.15 6.70 -2.54
CA GLY A 51 28.57 8.04 -2.11
C GLY A 51 27.43 9.08 -2.06
N ASP A 52 26.33 8.83 -2.77
CA ASP A 52 25.10 9.61 -2.79
C ASP A 52 24.11 9.25 -1.66
N GLY A 53 24.40 8.21 -0.87
CA GLY A 53 23.49 7.75 0.18
C GLY A 53 22.37 6.85 -0.33
N VAL A 54 22.48 6.29 -1.54
CA VAL A 54 21.53 5.34 -2.09
C VAL A 54 22.06 3.90 -1.93
N LEU A 55 21.16 3.00 -1.53
CA LEU A 55 21.39 1.56 -1.52
C LEU A 55 20.69 0.92 -2.70
N HIS A 56 21.41 0.11 -3.48
CA HIS A 56 20.82 -0.73 -4.51
C HIS A 56 20.69 -2.16 -3.99
N ALA A 57 19.45 -2.61 -3.80
CA ALA A 57 19.13 -3.96 -3.36
C ALA A 57 18.61 -4.78 -4.57
N PRO A 58 19.48 -5.53 -5.29
CA PRO A 58 19.07 -6.26 -6.48
C PRO A 58 18.13 -7.40 -6.12
N PHE A 59 17.04 -7.54 -6.87
CA PHE A 59 16.17 -8.70 -6.74
C PHE A 59 16.81 -9.95 -7.34
N GLY A 60 16.55 -11.10 -6.72
CA GLY A 60 17.01 -12.39 -7.21
C GLY A 60 16.19 -12.89 -8.41
N ALA A 61 16.55 -14.08 -8.91
CA ALA A 61 15.84 -14.72 -10.02
C ALA A 61 14.41 -15.17 -9.68
N THR A 62 14.02 -15.19 -8.40
CA THR A 62 12.69 -15.62 -7.92
C THR A 62 11.91 -14.42 -7.42
N SER A 63 10.60 -14.36 -7.72
CA SER A 63 9.74 -13.25 -7.33
C SER A 63 9.55 -13.30 -5.82
N PRO A 64 9.82 -12.20 -5.10
CA PRO A 64 9.56 -12.14 -3.67
C PRO A 64 8.08 -11.84 -3.34
N PHE A 65 7.34 -11.34 -4.33
CA PHE A 65 5.99 -10.82 -4.19
C PHE A 65 4.98 -11.96 -4.32
N THR A 66 4.87 -12.75 -3.26
CA THR A 66 4.01 -13.94 -3.19
C THR A 66 2.66 -13.67 -2.53
N VAL A 67 2.53 -12.55 -1.82
CA VAL A 67 1.36 -12.16 -1.04
C VAL A 67 1.05 -10.71 -1.39
N ALA A 68 -0.23 -10.34 -1.49
CA ALA A 68 -0.63 -8.94 -1.66
C ALA A 68 -0.61 -8.18 -0.33
N GLY A 69 -0.39 -6.87 -0.38
CA GLY A 69 -0.39 -5.98 0.77
C GLY A 69 0.80 -5.02 0.78
N LEU A 70 0.88 -4.26 1.87
CA LEU A 70 1.99 -3.34 2.12
C LEU A 70 3.20 -4.11 2.65
N HIS A 71 4.26 -4.15 1.86
CA HIS A 71 5.54 -4.71 2.24
C HIS A 71 6.42 -3.60 2.82
N GLU A 72 7.16 -3.92 3.87
CA GLU A 72 8.03 -2.96 4.55
C GLU A 72 9.48 -3.28 4.22
N VAL A 73 10.23 -2.28 3.78
CA VAL A 73 11.68 -2.40 3.62
C VAL A 73 12.30 -1.80 4.88
N ARG A 74 13.10 -2.62 5.57
CA ARG A 74 13.88 -2.17 6.72
C ARG A 74 15.34 -2.22 6.37
N VAL A 75 16.01 -1.09 6.57
CA VAL A 75 17.44 -0.98 6.40
C VAL A 75 18.09 -0.85 7.77
N VAL A 76 19.15 -1.63 7.99
CA VAL A 76 20.01 -1.51 9.15
C VAL A 76 21.35 -0.96 8.68
N LEU A 77 21.63 0.29 9.02
CA LEU A 77 22.92 0.93 8.77
C LEU A 77 23.89 0.60 9.90
N THR A 78 25.13 0.26 9.56
CA THR A 78 26.15 -0.10 10.55
C THR A 78 27.35 0.84 10.46
N THR A 79 27.69 1.46 11.60
CA THR A 79 28.85 2.36 11.76
C THR A 79 29.90 1.72 12.66
N GLY A 80 31.19 1.94 12.38
CA GLY A 80 32.32 1.46 13.19
C GLY A 80 32.91 0.11 12.76
N THR A 81 33.93 -0.34 13.49
CA THR A 81 34.67 -1.60 13.25
C THR A 81 34.93 -2.30 14.58
N GLY A 82 34.60 -3.58 14.71
CA GLY A 82 34.84 -4.36 15.94
C GLY A 82 33.84 -4.07 17.07
N ASP A 83 34.31 -3.75 18.28
CA ASP A 83 33.47 -3.57 19.48
C ASP A 83 32.69 -2.23 19.56
N THR A 84 32.85 -1.34 18.57
CA THR A 84 32.18 -0.02 18.52
C THR A 84 31.10 0.06 17.44
N LEU A 85 30.49 -1.07 17.09
CA LEU A 85 29.40 -1.10 16.12
C LEU A 85 28.16 -0.39 16.68
N ARG A 86 27.66 0.62 15.96
CA ARG A 86 26.31 1.17 16.18
C ARG A 86 25.45 0.86 14.96
N SER A 87 24.27 0.32 15.22
CA SER A 87 23.27 0.01 14.20
C SER A 87 22.07 0.95 14.33
N GLU A 88 21.66 1.55 13.23
CA GLU A 88 20.43 2.34 13.14
C GLU A 88 19.47 1.67 12.18
N THR A 89 18.21 1.51 12.59
CA THR A 89 17.16 0.92 11.74
C THR A 89 16.30 2.03 11.16
N ILE A 90 16.19 2.05 9.84
CA ILE A 90 15.39 3.01 9.09
C ILE A 90 14.26 2.23 8.42
N ALA A 91 13.04 2.69 8.67
CA ALA A 91 11.88 2.26 7.91
C ALA A 91 11.77 3.16 6.68
N THR A 92 11.66 2.56 5.50
CA THR A 92 11.57 3.31 4.24
C THR A 92 10.13 3.32 3.77
N GLU A 93 9.86 3.98 2.64
CA GLU A 93 8.52 3.93 2.05
C GLU A 93 8.07 2.48 1.81
N PRO A 94 6.82 2.14 2.17
CA PRO A 94 6.31 0.79 1.97
C PRO A 94 6.09 0.51 0.49
N VAL A 95 6.37 -0.73 0.10
CA VAL A 95 6.19 -1.25 -1.25
C VAL A 95 4.80 -1.87 -1.35
N VAL A 96 3.98 -1.40 -2.29
CA VAL A 96 2.65 -1.95 -2.49
C VAL A 96 2.73 -3.20 -3.38
N VAL A 97 2.09 -4.29 -2.97
CA VAL A 97 1.92 -5.49 -3.82
C VAL A 97 0.44 -5.79 -4.00
N GLU A 98 -0.05 -5.79 -5.25
CA GLU A 98 -1.46 -5.96 -5.59
C GLU A 98 -1.78 -7.39 -6.03
N ALA A 99 -3.00 -7.85 -5.71
CA ALA A 99 -3.52 -9.12 -6.21
C ALA A 99 -4.27 -8.93 -7.53
N PRO A 100 -4.08 -9.78 -8.55
CA PRO A 100 -4.86 -9.74 -9.78
C PRO A 100 -6.23 -10.41 -9.61
N ASP A 101 -7.05 -9.93 -8.67
CA ASP A 101 -8.29 -10.56 -8.23
C ASP A 101 -9.57 -9.98 -8.88
N GLY A 102 -9.40 -9.06 -9.82
CA GLY A 102 -10.49 -8.43 -10.58
C GLY A 102 -11.08 -7.16 -9.96
N TRP A 103 -10.62 -6.76 -8.77
CA TRP A 103 -10.93 -5.45 -8.18
C TRP A 103 -10.10 -4.33 -8.83
N HIS A 104 -10.31 -3.07 -8.43
CA HIS A 104 -9.47 -1.98 -8.92
C HIS A 104 -8.04 -2.12 -8.41
N THR A 105 -7.09 -2.03 -9.34
CA THR A 105 -5.68 -1.77 -9.05
C THR A 105 -5.42 -0.29 -8.85
N LEU A 106 -4.25 0.07 -8.31
CA LEU A 106 -3.76 1.46 -8.20
C LEU A 106 -3.86 2.20 -9.54
N ASP A 107 -3.31 1.62 -10.61
CA ASP A 107 -3.33 2.24 -11.94
C ASP A 107 -4.76 2.52 -12.41
N SER A 108 -5.63 1.51 -12.35
CA SER A 108 -7.00 1.68 -12.80
C SER A 108 -7.82 2.63 -11.92
N ALA A 109 -7.50 2.70 -10.63
CA ALA A 109 -8.13 3.66 -9.75
C ALA A 109 -7.69 5.09 -10.12
N ARG A 110 -6.41 5.31 -10.43
CA ARG A 110 -5.89 6.63 -10.86
C ARG A 110 -6.47 7.07 -12.19
N ASP A 111 -6.62 6.16 -13.14
CA ASP A 111 -7.23 6.44 -14.44
C ASP A 111 -8.68 6.95 -14.28
N ASP A 112 -9.45 6.28 -13.41
CA ASP A 112 -10.87 6.60 -13.24
C ASP A 112 -11.12 7.70 -12.20
N TRP A 113 -10.19 7.92 -11.26
CA TRP A 113 -10.28 8.88 -10.16
C TRP A 113 -9.16 9.93 -10.23
N ARG A 114 -9.49 11.03 -10.90
CA ARG A 114 -8.58 12.17 -11.13
C ARG A 114 -7.89 12.72 -9.88
N ASP A 115 -8.62 12.81 -8.77
CA ASP A 115 -8.13 13.38 -7.50
C ASP A 115 -7.75 12.30 -6.48
N ALA A 116 -7.31 11.13 -6.96
CA ALA A 116 -6.85 10.05 -6.09
C ALA A 116 -5.62 10.47 -5.27
N PRO A 117 -5.43 9.90 -4.05
CA PRO A 117 -4.22 10.07 -3.27
C PRO A 117 -2.95 9.92 -4.12
N VAL A 118 -2.01 10.85 -3.97
CA VAL A 118 -0.75 10.80 -4.72
C VAL A 118 0.12 9.64 -4.27
N GLY A 119 0.18 9.33 -2.98
CA GLY A 119 0.96 8.21 -2.45
C GLY A 119 0.30 6.85 -2.69
N ASP A 120 1.03 5.92 -3.31
CA ASP A 120 0.58 4.54 -3.56
C ASP A 120 0.11 3.84 -2.27
N PRO A 121 0.82 3.93 -1.11
CA PRO A 121 0.38 3.23 0.09
C PRO A 121 -0.95 3.75 0.62
N ALA A 122 -1.18 5.07 0.53
CA ALA A 122 -2.43 5.69 0.96
C ALA A 122 -3.59 5.30 0.05
N LEU A 123 -3.38 5.32 -1.27
CA LEU A 123 -4.38 4.87 -2.23
C LEU A 123 -4.72 3.39 -2.05
N PHE A 124 -3.70 2.54 -1.88
CA PHE A 124 -3.87 1.11 -1.63
C PHE A 124 -4.69 0.85 -0.36
N ALA A 125 -4.34 1.50 0.75
CA ALA A 125 -5.05 1.32 2.02
C ALA A 125 -6.54 1.69 1.92
N VAL A 126 -6.88 2.76 1.19
CA VAL A 126 -8.26 3.18 0.97
C VAL A 126 -9.00 2.19 0.06
N LEU A 127 -8.37 1.70 -1.00
CA LEU A 127 -8.95 0.71 -1.92
C LEU A 127 -9.22 -0.63 -1.23
N GLU A 128 -8.29 -1.13 -0.43
CA GLU A 128 -8.49 -2.37 0.34
C GLU A 128 -9.56 -2.20 1.41
N SER A 129 -9.58 -1.07 2.13
CA SER A 129 -10.66 -0.76 3.09
C SER A 129 -12.03 -0.72 2.41
N ALA A 130 -12.11 -0.12 1.22
CA ALA A 130 -13.34 -0.06 0.44
C ALA A 130 -13.77 -1.45 -0.06
N LYS A 131 -12.82 -2.27 -0.49
CA LYS A 131 -13.05 -3.66 -0.91
C LYS A 131 -13.59 -4.51 0.23
N ASP A 132 -12.98 -4.44 1.42
CA ASP A 132 -13.44 -5.17 2.60
C ASP A 132 -14.90 -4.81 2.95
N GLN A 133 -15.23 -3.52 2.92
CA GLN A 133 -16.60 -3.08 3.17
C GLN A 133 -17.57 -3.57 2.08
N CYS A 134 -17.15 -3.54 0.81
CA CYS A 134 -17.95 -4.06 -0.30
C CYS A 134 -18.20 -5.56 -0.15
N LEU A 135 -17.16 -6.35 0.15
CA LEU A 135 -17.23 -7.79 0.37
C LEU A 135 -18.12 -8.15 1.56
N ALA A 136 -18.03 -7.39 2.66
CA ALA A 136 -18.87 -7.61 3.84
C ALA A 136 -20.36 -7.38 3.55
N PHE A 137 -20.70 -6.49 2.62
CA PHE A 137 -22.08 -6.15 2.30
C PHE A 137 -22.66 -6.98 1.14
N ALA A 138 -21.86 -7.26 0.11
CA ALA A 138 -22.25 -7.89 -1.13
C ALA A 138 -22.41 -9.41 -1.01
N PRO A 139 -23.27 -10.06 -1.82
CA PRO A 139 -23.27 -11.51 -1.93
C PRO A 139 -21.94 -12.02 -2.51
N ALA A 140 -21.53 -13.21 -2.08
CA ALA A 140 -20.35 -13.87 -2.61
C ALA A 140 -20.53 -14.16 -4.12
N VAL A 141 -19.46 -13.96 -4.88
CA VAL A 141 -19.39 -14.16 -6.33
C VAL A 141 -18.03 -14.75 -6.68
N ASP A 142 -17.99 -15.66 -7.66
CA ASP A 142 -16.74 -16.31 -8.08
C ASP A 142 -15.87 -15.37 -8.93
N ILE A 143 -16.51 -14.52 -9.74
CA ILE A 143 -15.85 -13.52 -10.59
C ILE A 143 -16.40 -12.15 -10.20
N VAL A 144 -15.50 -11.22 -9.88
CA VAL A 144 -15.84 -9.85 -9.49
C VAL A 144 -16.51 -9.13 -10.68
N PRO A 145 -17.81 -8.79 -10.59
CA PRO A 145 -18.49 -8.10 -11.69
C PRO A 145 -18.06 -6.63 -11.77
N ALA A 146 -18.15 -6.03 -12.95
CA ALA A 146 -17.81 -4.62 -13.16
C ALA A 146 -18.52 -3.65 -12.18
N ARG A 147 -19.77 -3.96 -11.79
CA ARG A 147 -20.51 -3.16 -10.81
C ARG A 147 -19.92 -3.19 -9.40
N TYR A 148 -19.21 -4.27 -9.01
CA TYR A 148 -18.54 -4.38 -7.71
C TYR A 148 -17.26 -3.55 -7.72
N ARG A 149 -16.51 -3.66 -8.81
CA ARG A 149 -15.35 -2.81 -9.07
C ARG A 149 -15.72 -1.32 -9.01
N GLN A 150 -16.77 -0.89 -9.72
CA GLN A 150 -17.27 0.48 -9.64
C GLN A 150 -17.71 0.88 -8.22
N ALA A 151 -18.39 -0.02 -7.49
CA ALA A 151 -18.81 0.21 -6.11
C ALA A 151 -17.61 0.43 -5.17
N GLN A 152 -16.52 -0.34 -5.33
CA GLN A 152 -15.28 -0.15 -4.59
C GLN A 152 -14.71 1.25 -4.80
N LEU A 153 -14.61 1.72 -6.05
CA LEU A 153 -14.05 3.04 -6.34
C LEU A 153 -14.91 4.17 -5.76
N MET A 154 -16.24 4.05 -5.85
CA MET A 154 -17.15 5.01 -5.23
C MET A 154 -17.00 5.04 -3.71
N GLN A 155 -16.86 3.87 -3.08
CA GLN A 155 -16.67 3.77 -1.64
C GLN A 155 -15.29 4.31 -1.21
N ALA A 156 -14.24 4.02 -1.97
CA ALA A 156 -12.89 4.54 -1.76
C ALA A 156 -12.86 6.07 -1.77
N ARG A 157 -13.53 6.70 -2.75
CA ARG A 157 -13.68 8.17 -2.81
C ARG A 157 -14.39 8.72 -1.59
N ALA A 158 -15.47 8.08 -1.17
CA ALA A 158 -16.22 8.50 0.02
C ALA A 158 -15.36 8.42 1.28
N LEU A 159 -14.61 7.32 1.46
CA LEU A 159 -13.68 7.15 2.58
C LEU A 159 -12.59 8.22 2.58
N TRP A 160 -11.94 8.46 1.44
CA TRP A 160 -10.90 9.47 1.32
C TRP A 160 -11.39 10.88 1.64
N ASN A 161 -12.52 11.28 1.05
CA ASN A 161 -13.12 12.60 1.29
C ASN A 161 -13.53 12.76 2.76
N SER A 162 -14.05 11.72 3.40
CA SER A 162 -14.39 11.77 4.82
C SER A 162 -13.19 11.99 5.73
N GLY A 163 -12.01 11.47 5.35
CA GLY A 163 -10.75 11.72 6.06
C GLY A 163 -10.19 13.13 5.83
N HIS A 164 -10.41 13.71 4.64
CA HIS A 164 -9.88 15.03 4.25
C HIS A 164 -10.67 16.22 4.78
N VAL A 165 -11.97 16.07 5.01
CA VAL A 165 -12.85 17.17 5.48
C VAL A 165 -12.55 17.60 6.93
N ASN A 166 -11.63 16.92 7.64
CA ASN A 166 -11.26 17.23 9.03
C ASN A 166 -9.91 17.97 9.22
N SER A 167 -9.27 18.52 8.18
CA SER A 167 -7.95 19.17 8.35
C SER A 167 -7.96 20.68 8.62
N ASP A 168 -9.10 21.39 8.50
CA ASP A 168 -9.17 22.86 8.64
C ASP A 168 -9.52 23.37 10.07
N GLY A 169 -9.11 22.62 11.11
CA GLY A 169 -8.73 23.23 12.38
C GLY A 169 -9.81 23.98 13.18
N ALA A 170 -10.94 23.34 13.48
CA ALA A 170 -11.81 23.76 14.59
C ALA A 170 -11.56 22.91 15.83
N LEU A 171 -10.63 23.34 16.69
CA LEU A 171 -10.60 22.95 18.11
C LEU A 171 -11.66 23.79 18.84
N GLY A 172 -12.91 23.34 18.82
CA GLY A 172 -14.02 23.93 19.55
C GLY A 172 -14.70 22.86 20.39
N GLY A 173 -14.64 22.98 21.72
CA GLY A 173 -15.37 22.11 22.63
C GLY A 173 -16.87 22.16 22.36
N GLY A 174 -17.45 21.01 22.06
CA GLY A 174 -18.90 20.82 21.89
C GLY A 174 -19.24 19.81 20.78
N ASP A 175 -19.52 18.58 21.20
CA ASP A 175 -20.39 17.59 20.52
C ASP A 175 -20.34 17.53 18.98
N LEU A 176 -19.18 17.18 18.42
CA LEU A 176 -19.06 16.78 17.01
C LEU A 176 -19.01 15.25 16.95
N THR A 177 -20.19 14.66 16.78
CA THR A 177 -20.32 13.25 16.42
C THR A 177 -19.56 13.03 15.11
N VAL A 178 -18.48 12.26 15.14
CA VAL A 178 -17.87 11.70 13.92
C VAL A 178 -18.93 10.79 13.31
N THR A 179 -19.69 11.31 12.33
CA THR A 179 -20.65 10.49 11.61
C THR A 179 -19.85 9.55 10.72
N VAL A 180 -19.65 8.33 11.19
CA VAL A 180 -19.25 7.20 10.34
C VAL A 180 -20.35 7.09 9.29
N PHE A 181 -20.12 7.63 8.09
CA PHE A 181 -21.13 7.57 7.05
C PHE A 181 -21.34 6.09 6.69
N PRO A 182 -22.52 5.52 6.96
CA PRO A 182 -22.80 4.18 6.50
C PRO A 182 -22.68 4.19 4.97
N MET A 183 -22.04 3.16 4.40
CA MET A 183 -21.86 2.98 2.96
C MET A 183 -23.04 3.54 2.14
N ASP A 184 -22.74 4.38 1.14
CA ASP A 184 -23.75 5.16 0.42
C ASP A 184 -24.82 4.26 -0.23
N TRP A 185 -26.05 4.77 -0.34
CA TRP A 185 -27.16 4.01 -0.90
C TRP A 185 -26.91 3.59 -2.36
N THR A 186 -26.19 4.41 -3.13
CA THR A 186 -25.82 4.11 -4.51
C THR A 186 -24.85 2.93 -4.56
N VAL A 187 -23.83 2.93 -3.70
CA VAL A 187 -22.87 1.83 -3.55
C VAL A 187 -23.62 0.54 -3.17
N LYS A 188 -24.53 0.62 -2.20
CA LYS A 188 -25.37 -0.51 -1.79
C LYS A 188 -26.22 -1.06 -2.94
N ASN A 189 -26.80 -0.20 -3.77
CA ASN A 189 -27.60 -0.62 -4.92
C ASN A 189 -26.75 -1.26 -6.02
N LEU A 190 -25.50 -0.84 -6.21
CA LEU A 190 -24.57 -1.48 -7.15
C LEU A 190 -24.20 -2.89 -6.68
N LEU A 191 -23.91 -3.05 -5.38
CA LEU A 191 -23.57 -4.33 -4.79
C LEU A 191 -24.78 -5.28 -4.72
N ARG A 192 -25.95 -4.74 -4.38
CA ARG A 192 -27.22 -5.47 -4.15
C ARG A 192 -28.42 -4.73 -4.75
N PRO A 193 -28.64 -4.84 -6.07
CA PRO A 193 -29.80 -4.22 -6.72
C PRO A 193 -31.12 -4.77 -6.17
N LYS A 194 -32.03 -3.88 -5.72
CA LYS A 194 -33.34 -4.28 -5.16
C LYS A 194 -34.34 -4.83 -6.17
N ARG A 195 -34.16 -4.47 -7.45
CA ARG A 195 -34.92 -5.03 -8.57
C ARG A 195 -33.94 -5.88 -9.35
N ALA A 196 -34.03 -7.20 -9.17
CA ALA A 196 -33.46 -8.11 -10.15
C ALA A 196 -34.09 -7.72 -11.49
N ILE A 197 -33.28 -7.20 -12.42
CA ILE A 197 -33.59 -7.44 -13.83
C ILE A 197 -33.61 -8.96 -13.90
N GLY A 198 -34.79 -9.52 -14.15
CA GLY A 198 -35.03 -10.95 -14.12
C GLY A 198 -33.87 -11.66 -14.80
N ALA A 199 -33.32 -12.66 -14.12
CA ALA A 199 -32.50 -13.65 -14.76
C ALA A 199 -33.35 -14.26 -15.90
N ILE A 200 -33.14 -13.78 -17.12
CA ILE A 200 -33.49 -14.53 -18.32
C ILE A 200 -32.26 -15.40 -18.57
N PHE A 201 -32.27 -16.58 -17.96
CA PHE A 201 -31.49 -17.74 -18.43
C PHE A 201 -32.46 -18.64 -19.18
#